data_AF-S0EJD9-F1
#
_entry.id   AF-S0EJD9-F1
#
_cell.length_a   1.000
_cell.length_b   1.000
_cell.length_c   1.000
_cell.angle_alpha   90.00
_cell.angle_beta   90.00
_cell.angle_gamma   90.00
#
_symmetry.space_group_name_H-M   'P 1'
#
loop_
_entity.id
_entity.type
_entity.pdbx_description
1 polymer ?
#
loop_
_entity_poly.entity_id
_entity_poly.type
_entity_poly.pdbx_seq_one_letter_code
_entity_poly.pdbx_strand_id
1 'polypeptide(L)'
;MATNAHHQPDNREWIQDRKFEPSSRYRHGIDLDLIQVTNNDKDWIYVACESALPCSDCDCITPYIDGIFIAVNGACRGNGLANARAAIGVFFGRGSIYNQSVLLNQSHVMNQIAELKASIFALKQAKDII
;
A
#
# COMPACT_ATOMS: atom_id res chain seq x y z
N MET A 1 -6.16 -9.13 -23.95
CA MET A 1 -4.99 -8.26 -24.21
C MET A 1 -4.08 -8.36 -23.00
N ALA A 2 -2.93 -9.01 -23.11
CA ALA A 2 -2.02 -9.21 -22.00
C ALA A 2 -1.20 -7.92 -21.77
N THR A 3 -1.31 -7.35 -20.58
CA THR A 3 -0.44 -6.25 -20.13
C THR A 3 0.92 -6.83 -19.78
N ASN A 4 1.82 -6.88 -20.76
CA ASN A 4 3.22 -7.20 -20.47
C ASN A 4 3.80 -6.02 -19.68
N ALA A 5 4.15 -6.26 -18.41
CA ALA A 5 4.98 -5.33 -17.67
C ALA A 5 6.28 -5.11 -18.44
N HIS A 6 6.65 -3.86 -18.69
CA HIS A 6 7.82 -3.48 -19.50
C HIS A 6 9.17 -3.91 -18.90
N HIS A 7 9.18 -4.51 -17.71
CA HIS A 7 10.36 -5.01 -17.05
C HIS A 7 10.05 -6.32 -16.34
N GLN A 8 10.64 -7.41 -16.82
CA GLN A 8 10.86 -8.59 -16.01
C GLN A 8 12.25 -8.45 -15.37
N PRO A 9 12.37 -8.42 -14.04
CA PRO A 9 13.67 -8.34 -13.40
C PRO A 9 14.37 -9.71 -13.55
N ASP A 10 15.45 -9.73 -14.32
CA ASP A 10 16.30 -10.93 -14.52
C ASP A 10 17.08 -11.32 -13.25
N ASN A 11 17.04 -10.51 -12.19
CA ASN A 11 17.61 -10.83 -10.89
C ASN A 11 16.77 -10.28 -9.72
N ARG A 12 16.69 -11.06 -8.64
CA ARG A 12 16.00 -10.74 -7.38
C ARG A 12 16.68 -9.64 -6.55
N GLU A 13 17.53 -8.80 -7.14
CA GLU A 13 18.25 -7.74 -6.41
C GLU A 13 17.31 -6.78 -5.69
N TRP A 14 16.12 -6.52 -6.21
CA TRP A 14 15.11 -5.68 -5.55
C TRP A 14 14.53 -6.28 -4.25
N ILE A 15 14.79 -7.56 -3.97
CA ILE A 15 14.46 -8.18 -2.67
C ILE A 15 15.48 -7.77 -1.60
N GLN A 16 16.71 -7.46 -2.01
CA GLN A 16 17.72 -6.93 -1.09
C GLN A 16 17.19 -5.61 -0.52
N ASP A 17 17.24 -5.46 0.80
CA ASP A 17 16.69 -4.32 1.57
C ASP A 17 15.16 -4.16 1.61
N ARG A 18 14.39 -5.16 1.16
CA ARG A 18 12.94 -5.18 1.41
C ARG A 18 12.67 -5.22 2.92
N LYS A 19 12.16 -4.10 3.46
CA LYS A 19 11.87 -3.96 4.90
C LYS A 19 10.67 -4.78 5.39
N PHE A 20 9.80 -5.19 4.48
CA PHE A 20 8.61 -5.97 4.80
C PHE A 20 8.44 -7.08 3.77
N GLU A 21 8.62 -8.31 4.22
CA GLU A 21 8.39 -9.53 3.45
C GLU A 21 7.40 -10.40 4.24
N PRO A 22 6.15 -10.56 3.77
CA PRO A 22 5.12 -11.31 4.50
C PRO A 22 5.57 -12.71 4.92
N SER A 23 6.24 -13.42 4.02
CA SER A 23 6.66 -14.80 4.25
C SER A 23 7.78 -14.96 5.29
N SER A 24 8.51 -13.88 5.61
CA SER A 24 9.56 -13.88 6.63
C SER A 24 9.10 -13.37 8.00
N ARG A 25 8.04 -12.55 8.03
CA ARG A 25 7.46 -11.99 9.28
C ARG A 25 6.32 -12.84 9.82
N TYR A 26 5.55 -13.46 8.93
CA TYR A 26 4.44 -14.35 9.26
C TYR A 26 4.81 -15.80 8.93
N ARG A 27 3.84 -16.71 9.10
CA ARG A 27 4.00 -18.11 8.68
C ARG A 27 4.22 -18.21 7.17
N HIS A 28 5.03 -19.19 6.76
CA HIS A 28 5.22 -19.50 5.35
C HIS A 28 3.88 -19.80 4.67
N GLY A 29 3.64 -19.19 3.50
CA GLY A 29 2.37 -19.34 2.78
C GLY A 29 1.17 -18.66 3.44
N ILE A 30 1.40 -17.63 4.29
CA ILE A 30 0.33 -16.79 4.82
C ILE A 30 -0.53 -16.22 3.68
N ASP A 31 -1.84 -16.23 3.87
CA ASP A 31 -2.76 -15.50 3.03
C ASP A 31 -2.59 -13.99 3.27
N LEU A 32 -2.30 -13.22 2.23
CA LEU A 32 -2.03 -11.78 2.35
C LEU A 32 -3.26 -11.00 2.83
N ASP A 33 -4.46 -11.52 2.60
CA ASP A 33 -5.69 -10.88 3.10
C ASP A 33 -5.76 -10.95 4.64
N LEU A 34 -5.13 -11.95 5.26
CA LEU A 34 -5.05 -12.08 6.72
C LEU A 34 -4.09 -11.07 7.36
N ILE A 35 -3.23 -10.40 6.58
CA ILE A 35 -2.30 -9.38 7.09
C ILE A 35 -3.03 -8.07 7.33
N GLN A 36 -4.14 -7.82 6.63
CA GLN A 36 -4.95 -6.61 6.73
C GLN A 36 -6.09 -6.84 7.73
N VAL A 37 -5.95 -6.29 8.93
CA VAL A 37 -6.99 -6.38 9.95
C VAL A 37 -7.87 -5.14 9.88
N THR A 38 -9.02 -5.30 9.21
CA THR A 38 -10.12 -4.34 9.29
C THR A 38 -10.82 -4.53 10.63
N ASN A 39 -10.57 -3.64 11.58
CA ASN A 39 -11.38 -3.59 12.79
C ASN A 39 -12.69 -2.83 12.48
N ASN A 40 -13.63 -2.76 13.43
CA ASN A 40 -14.76 -1.81 13.35
C ASN A 40 -14.32 -0.34 13.40
N ASP A 41 -13.02 -0.11 13.50
CA ASP A 41 -12.37 1.17 13.31
C ASP A 41 -12.59 1.66 11.87
N LYS A 42 -13.10 2.88 11.73
CA LYS A 42 -13.38 3.51 10.44
C LYS A 42 -12.21 4.36 9.96
N ASP A 43 -11.22 4.58 10.80
CA ASP A 43 -10.16 5.55 10.56
C ASP A 43 -9.01 4.94 9.76
N TRP A 44 -8.65 3.67 10.00
CA TRP A 44 -7.61 2.95 9.23
C TRP A 44 -7.64 1.43 9.42
N ILE A 45 -6.89 0.74 8.56
CA ILE A 45 -6.63 -0.70 8.62
C ILE A 45 -5.36 -0.95 9.44
N TYR A 46 -5.39 -1.96 10.30
CA TYR A 46 -4.22 -2.40 11.06
C TYR A 46 -3.50 -3.53 10.35
N VAL A 47 -2.22 -3.69 10.67
CA VAL A 47 -1.45 -4.88 10.29
C VAL A 47 -1.73 -5.99 11.31
N ALA A 48 -1.83 -7.24 10.88
CA ALA A 48 -1.98 -8.38 11.79
C ALA A 48 -0.75 -8.57 12.69
N CYS A 49 -0.98 -8.99 13.93
CA CYS A 49 0.11 -9.42 14.81
C CYS A 49 0.78 -10.69 14.27
N GLU A 50 2.11 -10.68 14.17
CA GLU A 50 2.91 -11.74 13.50
C GLU A 50 2.73 -13.13 14.10
N SER A 51 2.61 -13.20 15.42
CA SER A 51 2.46 -14.46 16.16
C SER A 51 1.01 -14.83 16.43
N ALA A 52 0.05 -14.00 15.99
CA ALA A 52 -1.36 -14.26 16.24
C ALA A 52 -1.89 -15.38 15.34
N LEU A 53 -2.73 -16.23 15.91
CA LEU A 53 -3.57 -17.17 15.19
C LEU A 53 -5.00 -16.61 15.13
N PRO A 54 -5.77 -16.91 14.06
CA PRO A 54 -7.19 -16.61 14.03
C PRO A 54 -7.91 -17.21 15.25
N CYS A 55 -8.85 -16.46 15.83
CA CYS A 55 -9.70 -16.95 16.90
C CYS A 55 -10.54 -18.14 16.41
N SER A 56 -10.63 -19.22 17.20
CA SER A 56 -11.42 -20.41 16.85
C SER A 56 -12.92 -20.12 16.66
N ASP A 57 -13.42 -19.07 17.31
CA ASP A 57 -14.85 -18.81 17.41
C ASP A 57 -15.34 -17.82 16.35
N CYS A 58 -14.52 -16.82 16.00
CA CYS A 58 -14.89 -15.76 15.05
C CYS A 58 -13.92 -15.58 13.87
N ASP A 59 -12.87 -16.40 13.78
CA ASP A 59 -11.84 -16.37 12.73
C ASP A 59 -11.09 -15.02 12.60
N CYS A 60 -11.26 -14.13 13.58
CA CYS A 60 -10.60 -12.84 13.61
C CYS A 60 -9.15 -12.97 14.10
N ILE A 61 -8.24 -12.25 13.46
CA ILE A 61 -6.83 -12.14 13.87
C ILE A 61 -6.62 -10.86 14.67
N THR A 62 -5.84 -10.95 15.75
CA THR A 62 -5.50 -9.80 16.59
C THR A 62 -4.67 -8.76 15.80
N PRO A 63 -5.08 -7.48 15.80
CA PRO A 63 -4.31 -6.40 15.17
C PRO A 63 -3.03 -6.08 15.97
N TYR A 64 -1.97 -5.70 15.27
CA TYR A 64 -0.80 -5.04 15.84
C TYR A 64 -1.04 -3.53 15.90
N ILE A 65 -1.36 -3.02 17.09
CA ILE A 65 -1.85 -1.65 17.27
C ILE A 65 -0.82 -0.55 16.96
N ASP A 66 0.47 -0.88 16.94
CA ASP A 66 1.54 0.06 16.58
C ASP A 66 1.84 0.08 15.07
N GLY A 67 1.02 -0.61 14.26
CA GLY A 67 1.22 -0.72 12.82
C GLY A 67 -0.09 -0.58 12.03
N ILE A 68 -0.15 0.41 11.16
CA ILE A 68 -1.24 0.61 10.21
C ILE A 68 -0.84 0.16 8.80
N PHE A 69 -1.83 -0.28 8.03
CA PHE A 69 -1.71 -0.63 6.63
C PHE A 69 -2.29 0.49 5.76
N ILE A 70 -1.50 1.00 4.81
CA ILE A 70 -1.94 2.03 3.87
C ILE A 70 -1.66 1.53 2.45
N ALA A 71 -2.70 1.42 1.64
CA ALA A 71 -2.54 1.16 0.22
C ALA A 71 -2.32 2.48 -0.53
N VAL A 72 -1.32 2.51 -1.40
CA VAL A 72 -0.99 3.68 -2.23
C VAL A 72 -0.91 3.26 -3.69
N ASN A 73 -1.26 4.18 -4.58
CA ASN A 73 -1.15 3.97 -6.02
C ASN A 73 -0.95 5.30 -6.75
N GLY A 74 -0.05 5.31 -7.73
CA GLY A 74 0.18 6.42 -8.64
C GLY A 74 -0.18 6.06 -10.07
N ALA A 75 -1.12 6.78 -10.66
CA ALA A 75 -1.50 6.58 -12.06
C ALA A 75 -1.02 7.73 -12.92
N CYS A 76 -0.51 7.43 -14.13
CA CYS A 76 -0.16 8.44 -15.13
C CYS A 76 -0.76 8.08 -16.50
N ARG A 77 -1.64 8.94 -17.00
CA ARG A 77 -2.18 8.86 -18.35
C ARG A 77 -1.25 9.58 -19.33
N GLY A 78 -0.91 8.92 -20.43
CA GLY A 78 0.04 9.45 -21.40
C GLY A 78 1.48 9.45 -20.87
N ASN A 79 1.84 8.41 -20.10
CA ASN A 79 3.16 8.29 -19.49
C ASN A 79 4.29 8.47 -20.52
N GLY A 80 5.24 9.37 -20.24
CA GLY A 80 6.34 9.70 -21.16
C GLY A 80 5.99 10.71 -22.26
N LEU A 81 4.76 11.24 -22.30
CA LEU A 81 4.35 12.27 -23.26
C LEU A 81 4.34 13.67 -22.64
N ALA A 82 4.49 14.70 -23.48
CA ALA A 82 4.51 16.09 -23.04
C ALA A 82 3.22 16.54 -22.32
N ASN A 83 2.08 15.93 -22.67
CA ASN A 83 0.76 16.20 -22.08
C ASN A 83 0.33 15.15 -21.04
N ALA A 84 1.29 14.43 -20.46
CA ALA A 84 1.03 13.45 -19.42
C ALA A 84 0.26 14.07 -18.24
N ARG A 85 -0.69 13.32 -17.69
CA ARG A 85 -1.46 13.71 -16.50
C ARG A 85 -1.38 12.59 -15.48
N ALA A 86 -0.99 12.92 -14.26
CA ALA A 86 -0.83 11.94 -13.21
C ALA A 86 -1.67 12.29 -11.97
N ALA A 87 -2.08 11.27 -11.25
CA ALA A 87 -2.79 11.38 -9.99
C ALA A 87 -2.25 10.35 -9.00
N ILE A 88 -2.43 10.63 -7.73
CA ILE A 88 -2.12 9.73 -6.63
C ILE A 88 -3.41 9.33 -5.92
N GLY A 89 -3.45 8.12 -5.41
CA GLY A 89 -4.48 7.60 -4.53
C GLY A 89 -3.86 7.03 -3.27
N VAL A 90 -4.47 7.31 -2.13
CA VAL A 90 -4.12 6.73 -0.84
C VAL A 90 -5.37 6.21 -0.16
N PHE A 91 -5.29 5.01 0.40
CA PHE A 91 -6.40 4.32 1.03
C PHE A 91 -5.96 3.78 2.40
N PHE A 92 -6.55 4.36 3.45
CA PHE A 92 -6.31 3.99 4.84
C PHE A 92 -7.32 2.94 5.32
N GLY A 93 -8.54 2.93 4.78
CA GLY A 93 -9.59 1.99 5.19
C GLY A 93 -10.95 2.41 4.66
N ARG A 94 -11.95 1.53 4.71
CA ARG A 94 -13.29 1.85 4.21
C ARG A 94 -13.92 2.95 5.07
N GLY A 95 -14.24 4.09 4.44
CA GLY A 95 -14.86 5.22 5.12
C GLY A 95 -13.88 6.15 5.86
N SER A 96 -12.59 5.86 5.81
CA SER A 96 -11.56 6.72 6.40
C SER A 96 -11.55 8.10 5.77
N ILE A 97 -11.49 9.12 6.62
CA ILE A 97 -11.37 10.53 6.22
C ILE A 97 -10.00 10.84 5.58
N TYR A 98 -9.01 9.96 5.76
CA TYR A 98 -7.67 10.08 5.20
C TYR A 98 -7.55 9.51 3.78
N ASN A 99 -8.61 8.86 3.28
CA ASN A 99 -8.66 8.41 1.89
C ASN A 99 -8.70 9.62 0.96
N GLN A 100 -7.75 9.70 0.03
CA GLN A 100 -7.67 10.81 -0.90
C GLN A 100 -7.23 10.38 -2.30
N SER A 101 -7.70 11.13 -3.28
CA SER A 101 -7.25 11.06 -4.67
C SER A 101 -6.91 12.47 -5.14
N VAL A 102 -5.67 12.69 -5.57
CA VAL A 102 -5.14 14.03 -5.83
C VAL A 102 -4.47 14.07 -7.20
N LEU A 103 -4.85 15.03 -8.03
CA LEU A 103 -4.18 15.30 -9.30
C LEU A 103 -2.83 15.97 -9.05
N LEU A 104 -1.76 15.47 -9.68
CA LEU A 104 -0.45 16.08 -9.58
C LEU A 104 -0.36 17.32 -10.49
N ASN A 105 -0.27 18.49 -9.89
CA ASN A 105 -0.10 19.76 -10.60
C ASN A 105 1.38 20.05 -10.88
N GLN A 106 2.00 19.23 -11.72
CA GLN A 106 3.38 19.42 -12.16
C GLN A 106 3.51 19.03 -13.64
N SER A 107 4.44 19.68 -14.36
CA SER A 107 4.79 19.30 -15.73
C SER A 107 5.71 18.07 -15.71
N HIS A 108 5.78 17.35 -16.84
CA HIS A 108 6.67 16.20 -17.02
C HIS A 108 6.45 15.06 -16.00
N VAL A 109 5.18 14.71 -15.76
CA VAL A 109 4.84 13.59 -14.89
C VAL A 109 5.05 12.23 -15.55
N MET A 110 5.54 11.29 -14.76
CA MET A 110 5.61 9.87 -15.12
C MET A 110 4.92 9.02 -14.06
N ASN A 111 4.60 7.77 -14.39
CA ASN A 111 4.00 6.82 -13.45
C ASN A 111 4.89 6.63 -12.21
N GLN A 112 6.22 6.51 -12.37
CA GLN A 112 7.12 6.32 -11.21
C GLN A 112 7.08 7.53 -10.26
N ILE A 113 6.98 8.75 -10.81
CA ILE A 113 6.83 9.97 -10.00
C ILE A 113 5.51 9.92 -9.23
N ALA A 114 4.42 9.47 -9.87
CA ALA A 114 3.13 9.35 -9.23
C ALA A 114 3.16 8.35 -8.06
N GLU A 115 3.73 7.15 -8.28
CA GLU A 115 3.83 6.11 -7.26
C GLU A 115 4.62 6.59 -6.04
N LEU A 116 5.80 7.19 -6.26
CA LEU A 116 6.63 7.73 -5.17
C LEU A 116 5.95 8.89 -4.44
N LYS A 117 5.25 9.76 -5.17
CA LYS A 117 4.48 10.85 -4.55
C LYS A 117 3.30 10.33 -3.74
N ALA A 118 2.64 9.26 -4.16
CA ALA A 118 1.57 8.62 -3.39
C ALA A 118 2.12 8.11 -2.04
N SER A 119 3.27 7.43 -2.05
CA SER A 119 3.94 6.96 -0.83
C SER A 119 4.36 8.11 0.10
N ILE A 120 4.98 9.16 -0.43
CA ILE A 120 5.36 10.34 0.38
C ILE A 120 4.12 11.02 0.98
N PHE A 121 3.05 11.13 0.19
CA PHE A 121 1.80 11.73 0.63
C PHE A 121 1.16 10.93 1.78
N ALA A 122 1.06 9.61 1.62
CA ALA A 122 0.58 8.71 2.66
C ALA A 122 1.39 8.81 3.95
N LEU A 123 2.73 8.82 3.86
CA LEU A 123 3.60 8.94 5.05
C LEU A 123 3.44 10.29 5.75
N LYS A 124 3.19 11.38 5.02
CA LYS A 124 2.89 12.68 5.63
C LYS A 124 1.57 12.64 6.41
N GLN A 125 0.50 12.11 5.81
CA GLN A 125 -0.78 11.95 6.52
C GLN A 125 -0.64 11.05 7.75
N ALA A 126 0.12 9.94 7.63
CA ALA A 126 0.34 9.02 8.75
C ALA A 126 1.07 9.68 9.93
N LYS A 127 1.94 10.68 9.68
CA LYS A 127 2.58 11.44 10.75
C LYS A 127 1.62 12.33 11.54
N ASP A 128 0.49 12.72 10.96
CA ASP A 128 -0.51 13.56 11.62
C ASP A 128 -1.50 12.72 12.46
N ILE A 129 -1.46 11.39 12.32
CA ILE A 129 -2.24 10.43 13.12
C ILE A 129 -1.56 10.12 14.47
N ILE A 130 -0.23 10.27 14.54
CA ILE A 130 0.63 10.02 15.72
C ILE A 130 0.79 11.30 16.53
#